data_AF-J9GS54-F1
#
_entry.id   AF-J9GS54-F1
#
_cell.length_a   1.000
_cell.length_b   1.000
_cell.length_c   1.000
_cell.angle_alpha   90.00
_cell.angle_beta   90.00
_cell.angle_gamma   90.00
#
_symmetry.space_group_name_H-M   'P 1'
#
loop_
_entity.id
_entity.type
_entity.pdbx_description
1 polymer ?
#
loop_
_entity_poly.entity_id
_entity_poly.type
_entity_poly.pdbx_seq_one_letter_code
_entity_poly.pdbx_strand_id
1 'polypeptide(L)' 'MPVHFLCVFGYFEDKLKKGDNIIFTAFGAGFTWGAMYVKWG' A
#
# COMPACT_ATOMS: atom_id res chain seq x y z
N MET A 1 -20.62 4.21 -5.75
CA MET A 1 -20.24 2.97 -5.05
C MET A 1 -18.74 2.97 -4.75
N PRO A 2 -18.24 3.75 -3.77
CA PRO A 2 -16.80 3.91 -3.50
C PRO A 2 -16.29 3.08 -2.30
N VAL A 3 -17.07 2.11 -1.81
CA VAL A 3 -16.82 1.44 -0.52
C VAL A 3 -15.82 0.28 -0.55
N HIS A 4 -15.29 -0.12 -1.71
CA HIS A 4 -14.36 -1.25 -1.80
C HIS A 4 -12.88 -0.90 -1.49
N PHE A 5 -12.44 0.35 -1.72
CA PHE A 5 -11.04 0.73 -1.50
C PHE A 5 -10.70 0.92 -0.01
N LEU A 6 -11.64 1.47 0.76
CA LEU A 6 -11.48 1.74 2.19
C LEU A 6 -11.32 0.48 3.04
N CYS A 7 -11.98 -0.63 2.66
CA CYS A 7 -11.97 -1.86 3.45
C CYS A 7 -10.58 -2.54 3.48
N VAL A 8 -9.84 -2.47 2.36
CA VAL A 8 -8.50 -3.05 2.28
C VAL A 8 -7.51 -2.23 3.09
N PHE A 9 -7.57 -0.90 3.02
CA PHE A 9 -6.65 -0.03 3.76
C PHE A 9 -6.82 -0.16 5.28
N GLY A 10 -8.07 -0.18 5.77
CA GLY A 10 -8.36 -0.33 7.20
C GLY A 10 -7.88 -1.64 7.82
N TYR A 11 -7.93 -2.76 7.08
CA TYR A 11 -7.44 -4.05 7.58
C TYR A 11 -5.90 -4.12 7.69
N PHE A 12 -5.18 -3.35 6.87
CA PHE A 12 -3.72 -3.28 6.92
C PHE A 12 -3.20 -2.28 7.95
N GLU A 13 -3.99 -1.27 8.32
CA GLU A 13 -3.62 -0.26 9.32
C GLU A 13 -3.26 -0.90 10.68
N ASP A 14 -4.04 -1.87 11.16
CA ASP A 14 -3.77 -2.60 12.42
C ASP A 14 -2.54 -3.51 12.36
N LYS A 15 -2.07 -3.84 11.15
CA LYS A 15 -0.94 -4.75 10.91
C LYS A 15 0.39 -4.00 10.79
N LEU A 16 0.38 -2.68 10.58
CA LEU A 16 1.57 -1.85 10.39
C LEU A 16 2.16 -1.40 11.73
N LYS A 17 3.37 -1.86 12.07
CA LYS A 17 4.08 -1.48 13.29
C LYS A 17 5.23 -0.53 12.98
N LYS A 18 5.53 0.39 13.91
CA LYS A 18 6.74 1.23 13.85
C LYS A 18 7.98 0.34 13.79
N GLY A 19 8.74 0.46 12.71
CA GLY A 19 9.90 -0.34 12.34
C GLY A 19 9.73 -1.17 11.06
N ASP A 20 8.50 -1.35 10.57
CA ASP A 20 8.21 -2.25 9.44
C ASP A 20 8.61 -1.64 8.08
N ASN A 21 9.10 -2.51 7.19
CA ASN A 21 9.48 -2.11 5.85
C ASN A 21 8.30 -2.32 4.89
N ILE A 22 7.73 -1.22 4.41
CA ILE A 22 6.57 -1.22 3.53
C ILE A 22 7.05 -1.08 2.09
N ILE A 23 6.55 -1.97 1.22
CA ILE A 23 6.82 -1.96 -0.20
C ILE A 23 5.50 -1.70 -0.92
N PHE A 24 5.37 -0.55 -1.56
CA PHE A 24 4.22 -0.24 -2.39
C PHE A 24 4.59 -0.44 -3.84
N THR A 25 3.79 -1.22 -4.56
CA THR A 25 3.94 -1.43 -5.99
C THR A 25 2.67 -0.95 -6.68
N ALA A 26 2.83 -0.16 -7.72
CA ALA A 26 1.74 0.36 -8.53
C ALA A 26 1.98 -0.06 -9.98
N PHE A 27 0.95 -0.63 -10.59
CA PHE A 27 0.98 -1.09 -11.98
C PHE A 27 -0.15 -0.40 -12.74
N GLY A 28 0.20 0.32 -13.81
CA GLY A 28 -0.74 0.95 -14.74
C GLY A 28 -0.84 0.17 -16.05
N ALA A 29 -2.05 0.05 -16.61
CA ALA A 29 -2.31 -0.61 -17.88
C ALA A 29 -1.75 0.23 -19.05
N GLY A 30 -0.52 -0.05 -19.44
CA GLY A 30 0.21 0.69 -20.46
C GLY A 30 1.65 0.22 -20.45
N PHE A 31 2.53 0.98 -19.79
CA PHE A 31 3.96 0.63 -19.61
C PHE A 31 4.54 1.21 -18.32
N THR A 32 3.69 1.63 -17.38
CA THR A 32 4.13 2.34 -16.17
C THR A 32 3.94 1.44 -14.97
N TRP A 33 5.07 0.98 -14.43
CA TRP A 33 5.15 0.31 -13.14
C TRP A 33 6.11 1.09 -12.24
N GLY A 34 5.76 1.18 -10.97
CA GLY A 34 6.58 1.86 -9.96
C GLY A 34 6.54 1.09 -8.66
N ALA A 35 7.68 1.00 -7.99
CA ALA A 35 7.78 0.45 -6.65
C ALA A 35 8.48 1.47 -5.74
N MET A 36 7.97 1.66 -4.53
CA MET A 36 8.60 2.47 -3.50
C MET A 36 8.83 1.63 -2.24
N TYR A 37 10.03 1.75 -1.70
CA TYR A 37 10.44 1.12 -0.45
C TYR A 37 10.48 2.18 0.63
N VAL A 38 9.61 2.07 1.63
CA VAL A 38 9.50 3.03 2.72
C VAL A 38 9.59 2.27 4.03
N LYS A 39 10.53 2.65 4.88
CA LYS A 39 10.62 2.13 6.24
C LYS A 39 9.74 2.97 7.14
N TRP A 40 8.73 2.35 7.76
CA TRP A 40 7.83 2.98 8.71
C TRP A 40 8.59 3.13 10.03
N GLY A 41 8.95 4.36 10.41
CA GLY A 41 9.70 4.69 11.63
C GLY A 41 8.82 5.17 12.77
#